data_AF-A0A454CNJ1-F1
#
_entry.id   AF-A0A454CNJ1-F1
#
_cell.length_a   1.000
_cell.length_b   1.000
_cell.length_c   1.000
_cell.angle_alpha   90.00
_cell.angle_beta   90.00
_cell.angle_gamma   90.00
#
_symmetry.space_group_name_H-M   'P 1'
#
loop_
_entity.id
_entity.type
_entity.pdbx_description
1 polymer ?
#
loop_
_entity_poly.entity_id
_entity_poly.type
_entity_poly.pdbx_seq_one_letter_code
_entity_poly.pdbx_strand_id
1 'polypeptide(L)'
;MDMHAEAEQMREELETTNSETKRKKVTKRLKLVEAFIASGNNPEWMILTVLPVLPPDLRPLVPLDGGRFATSDLNDLYRRVINRNNRLKRLLELAAPDIIVRNEKRMLQESVDALLDNGRRGRAITGSNKRPLKSLADMIKGKQGRFRQNLLGKRVDYSGRSV
;
A
#
# COMPACT_ATOMS: atom_id res chain seq x y z
N MET A 1 11.56 13.01 -16.07
CA MET A 1 10.32 13.41 -16.79
C MET A 1 10.11 14.87 -16.46
N ASP A 2 10.10 15.75 -17.45
CA ASP A 2 9.87 17.18 -17.21
C ASP A 2 8.36 17.43 -17.16
N MET A 3 7.84 17.70 -15.96
CA MET A 3 6.41 17.88 -15.74
C MET A 3 5.89 19.19 -16.33
N HIS A 4 6.73 20.23 -16.40
CA HIS A 4 6.34 21.52 -16.96
C HIS A 4 6.16 21.42 -18.48
N ALA A 5 7.13 20.80 -19.15
CA ALA A 5 7.03 20.54 -20.59
C ALA A 5 5.80 19.68 -20.93
N GLU A 6 5.51 18.66 -20.12
CA GLU A 6 4.35 17.78 -20.33
C GLU A 6 3.01 18.49 -20.11
N ALA A 7 2.95 19.43 -19.15
CA ALA A 7 1.75 20.23 -18.90
C ALA A 7 1.45 21.17 -20.07
N GLU A 8 2.45 21.85 -20.63
CA GLU A 8 2.28 22.72 -21.80
C GLU A 8 1.83 21.92 -23.02
N GLN A 9 2.43 20.77 -23.29
CA GLN A 9 1.99 19.89 -24.38
C GLN A 9 0.52 19.46 -24.24
N MET A 10 0.07 19.16 -23.01
CA MET A 10 -1.33 18.80 -22.74
C MET A 10 -2.30 19.98 -22.89
N ARG A 11 -1.84 21.22 -22.63
CA ARG A 11 -2.64 22.44 -22.86
C ARG A 11 -2.85 22.67 -24.36
N GLU A 12 -1.79 22.59 -25.15
CA GLU A 12 -1.88 22.66 -26.62
C GLU A 12 -2.77 21.55 -27.20
N GLU A 13 -2.66 20.33 -26.68
CA GLU A 13 -3.50 19.21 -27.11
C GLU A 13 -4.99 19.44 -26.78
N LEU A 14 -5.29 20.12 -25.66
CA LEU A 14 -6.67 20.47 -25.30
C LEU A 14 -7.29 21.52 -26.21
N GLU A 15 -6.49 22.44 -26.75
CA GLU A 15 -6.96 23.48 -27.67
C GLU A 15 -7.18 22.95 -29.08
N THR A 16 -6.33 22.04 -29.54
CA THR A 16 -6.39 21.46 -30.89
C THR A 16 -7.33 20.26 -31.03
N THR A 17 -7.76 19.66 -29.92
CA THR A 17 -8.59 18.44 -29.94
C THR A 17 -10.09 18.74 -30.06
N ASN A 18 -10.70 18.28 -31.15
CA ASN A 18 -12.16 18.33 -31.36
C ASN A 18 -12.94 17.15 -30.74
N SER A 19 -12.24 16.08 -30.31
CA SER A 19 -12.89 14.90 -29.71
C SER A 19 -13.16 15.10 -28.22
N GLU A 20 -14.43 15.05 -27.81
CA GLU A 20 -14.83 15.22 -26.41
C GLU A 20 -14.23 14.14 -25.49
N THR A 21 -14.14 12.89 -25.96
CA THR A 21 -13.55 11.78 -25.21
C THR A 21 -12.07 12.00 -24.95
N LYS A 22 -11.34 12.46 -25.98
CA LYS A 22 -9.90 12.75 -25.87
C LYS A 22 -9.69 13.97 -24.97
N ARG A 23 -10.52 15.01 -25.11
CA ARG A 23 -10.51 16.18 -24.22
C ARG A 23 -10.67 15.79 -22.76
N LYS A 24 -11.69 14.98 -22.41
CA LYS A 24 -11.90 14.47 -21.04
C LYS A 24 -10.70 13.70 -20.49
N LYS A 25 -10.03 12.89 -21.32
CA LYS A 25 -8.84 12.12 -20.91
C LYS A 25 -7.66 13.05 -20.62
N VAL A 26 -7.39 14.00 -21.51
CA VAL A 26 -6.29 14.97 -21.36
C VAL A 26 -6.53 15.87 -20.16
N THR A 27 -7.75 16.40 -19.95
CA THR A 27 -8.10 17.21 -18.77
C THR A 27 -7.84 16.47 -17.46
N LYS A 28 -8.20 15.19 -17.37
CA LYS A 28 -7.93 14.39 -16.16
C LYS A 28 -6.43 14.21 -15.90
N ARG A 29 -5.64 14.01 -16.96
CA ARG A 29 -4.18 13.85 -16.86
C ARG A 29 -3.49 15.17 -16.51
N LEU A 30 -3.87 16.27 -17.17
CA LEU A 30 -3.35 17.61 -16.89
C LEU A 30 -3.59 17.99 -15.43
N LYS A 31 -4.79 17.75 -14.90
CA LYS A 31 -5.10 18.01 -13.48
C LYS A 31 -4.17 17.26 -12.52
N LEU A 32 -3.76 16.05 -12.87
CA LEU A 32 -2.83 15.25 -12.06
C LEU A 32 -1.40 15.80 -12.17
N VAL A 33 -0.94 16.18 -13.37
CA VAL A 33 0.37 16.80 -13.57
C VAL A 33 0.48 18.14 -12.86
N GLU A 34 -0.53 19.01 -13.00
CA GLU A 34 -0.58 20.30 -12.31
C GLU A 34 -0.58 20.14 -10.78
N ALA A 35 -1.25 19.10 -10.26
CA ALA A 35 -1.21 18.80 -8.82
C ALA A 35 0.20 18.41 -8.35
N PHE A 36 0.98 17.67 -9.15
CA PHE A 36 2.38 17.38 -8.83
C PHE A 36 3.25 18.63 -8.87
N ILE A 37 3.12 19.46 -9.92
CA ILE A 37 3.85 20.73 -10.04
C ILE A 37 3.54 21.65 -8.84
N ALA A 38 2.26 21.85 -8.53
CA ALA A 38 1.84 22.74 -7.46
C ALA A 38 2.24 22.26 -6.06
N SER A 39 2.32 20.93 -5.86
CA SER A 39 2.71 20.36 -4.57
C SER A 39 4.21 20.19 -4.39
N GLY A 40 5.01 20.31 -5.46
CA GLY A 40 6.45 20.05 -5.43
C GLY A 40 6.84 18.59 -5.17
N ASN A 41 5.86 17.67 -5.22
CA ASN A 41 6.13 16.24 -5.02
C ASN A 41 6.69 15.64 -6.32
N ASN A 42 7.71 14.79 -6.21
CA ASN A 42 8.21 14.07 -7.37
C ASN A 42 7.40 12.80 -7.63
N PRO A 43 6.98 12.53 -8.89
CA PRO A 43 6.25 11.30 -9.24
C PRO A 43 7.02 10.01 -8.93
N GLU A 44 8.36 10.08 -8.95
CA GLU A 44 9.24 8.95 -8.64
C GLU A 44 9.03 8.41 -7.21
N TRP A 45 8.52 9.23 -6.28
CA TRP A 45 8.22 8.82 -4.91
C TRP A 45 7.08 7.81 -4.80
N MET A 46 6.29 7.62 -5.87
CA MET A 46 5.31 6.53 -5.94
C MET A 46 5.98 5.15 -6.05
N ILE A 47 7.25 5.09 -6.43
CA ILE A 47 8.03 3.86 -6.52
C ILE A 47 8.82 3.68 -5.23
N LEU A 48 8.42 2.72 -4.42
CA LEU A 48 9.05 2.45 -3.13
C LEU A 48 10.36 1.67 -3.31
N THR A 49 11.49 2.29 -2.97
CA THR A 49 12.79 1.62 -2.83
C THR A 49 13.05 1.21 -1.38
N VAL A 50 12.54 1.99 -0.43
CA VAL A 50 12.62 1.74 1.01
C VAL A 50 11.19 1.65 1.56
N LEU A 51 10.87 0.51 2.16
CA LEU A 51 9.56 0.27 2.76
C LEU A 51 9.63 0.52 4.27
N PRO A 52 8.94 1.54 4.82
CA PRO A 52 8.92 1.79 6.25
C PRO A 52 8.22 0.66 7.00
N VAL A 53 8.72 0.35 8.20
CA VAL A 53 8.15 -0.68 9.07
C VAL A 53 7.58 -0.01 10.31
N LEU A 54 6.33 -0.33 10.65
CA LEU A 54 5.69 0.21 11.86
C LEU A 54 6.47 -0.19 13.13
N PRO A 55 6.50 0.70 14.15
CA PRO A 55 7.02 0.35 15.47
C PRO A 55 6.41 -0.94 16.03
N PRO A 56 7.18 -1.77 16.76
CA PRO A 56 6.69 -3.04 17.32
C PRO A 56 5.41 -2.91 18.15
N ASP A 57 5.25 -1.82 18.91
CA ASP A 57 4.08 -1.58 19.76
C ASP A 57 2.77 -1.48 18.96
N LEU A 58 2.85 -1.05 17.70
CA LEU A 58 1.69 -0.98 16.80
C LEU A 58 1.41 -2.33 16.10
N ARG A 59 2.26 -3.33 16.29
CA ARG A 59 2.15 -4.69 15.75
C ARG A 59 2.52 -5.74 16.82
N PRO A 60 1.81 -5.76 17.96
CA PRO A 60 2.23 -6.50 19.14
C PRO A 60 2.25 -8.01 18.91
N LEU A 61 3.13 -8.67 19.66
CA LEU A 61 3.17 -10.11 19.87
C LEU A 61 2.81 -10.35 21.33
N VAL A 62 1.63 -10.91 21.59
CA VAL A 62 1.09 -11.08 22.93
C VAL A 62 1.18 -12.56 23.32
N PRO A 63 1.88 -12.90 24.42
CA PRO A 63 1.88 -14.27 24.92
C PRO A 63 0.48 -14.66 25.43
N LEU A 64 0.12 -15.91 25.20
CA LEU A 64 -1.11 -16.55 25.69
C LEU A 64 -0.76 -17.73 26.59
N ASP A 65 -1.72 -18.17 27.39
CA ASP A 65 -1.57 -19.36 28.23
C ASP A 65 -1.19 -20.60 27.40
N GLY A 66 -0.33 -21.44 27.98
CA GLY A 66 0.16 -22.65 27.32
C GLY A 66 1.24 -22.41 26.25
N GLY A 67 1.98 -21.30 26.33
CA GLY A 67 3.15 -21.01 25.48
C GLY A 67 2.80 -20.60 24.04
N ARG A 68 1.54 -20.26 23.78
CA ARG A 68 1.09 -19.75 22.47
C ARG A 68 1.32 -18.24 22.38
N PHE A 69 1.37 -17.73 21.16
CA PHE A 69 1.49 -16.29 20.91
C PHE A 69 0.39 -15.83 19.95
N ALA A 70 -0.27 -14.73 20.30
CA ALA A 70 -1.10 -13.97 19.36
C ALA A 70 -0.22 -12.92 18.67
N THR A 71 -0.23 -12.91 17.34
CA THR A 71 0.51 -11.93 16.52
C THR A 71 -0.45 -11.09 15.71
N SER A 72 -0.09 -9.82 15.49
CA SER A 72 -0.73 -8.99 14.46
C SER A 72 -0.57 -9.61 13.06
N ASP A 73 -1.65 -9.55 12.25
CA ASP A 73 -1.66 -9.97 10.85
C ASP A 73 -0.55 -9.27 10.03
N LEU A 74 -0.18 -8.03 10.40
CA LEU A 74 0.88 -7.27 9.75
C LEU A 74 2.24 -7.96 9.83
N ASN A 75 2.55 -8.63 10.95
CA ASN A 75 3.85 -9.29 11.12
C ASN A 75 4.03 -10.40 10.07
N ASP A 76 2.96 -11.10 9.70
CA ASP A 76 2.99 -12.12 8.66
C ASP A 76 3.17 -11.51 7.26
N LEU A 77 2.53 -10.37 7.00
CA LEU A 77 2.69 -9.62 5.75
C LEU A 77 4.12 -9.07 5.60
N TYR A 78 4.67 -8.45 6.66
CA TYR A 78 6.08 -8.01 6.68
C TYR A 78 7.04 -9.18 6.47
N ARG A 79 6.82 -10.32 7.15
CA ARG A 79 7.66 -11.50 7.00
C ARG A 79 7.70 -12.00 5.55
N ARG A 80 6.56 -11.96 4.85
CA ARG A 80 6.50 -12.32 3.42
C ARG A 80 7.34 -11.38 2.57
N VAL A 81 7.22 -10.07 2.76
CA VAL A 81 8.05 -9.08 2.03
C VAL A 81 9.53 -9.32 2.26
N ILE A 82 9.95 -9.47 3.52
CA ILE A 82 11.35 -9.69 3.90
C ILE A 82 11.88 -10.99 3.26
N ASN A 83 11.12 -12.08 3.33
CA ASN A 83 11.53 -13.36 2.77
C ASN A 83 11.68 -13.29 1.25
N ARG A 84 10.75 -12.63 0.54
CA ARG A 84 10.82 -12.43 -0.91
C ARG A 84 11.99 -11.54 -1.31
N ASN A 85 12.23 -10.46 -0.56
CA ASN A 85 13.34 -9.55 -0.80
C ASN A 85 14.70 -10.24 -0.61
N ASN A 86 14.86 -10.98 0.50
CA ASN A 86 16.08 -11.73 0.79
C ASN A 86 16.32 -12.85 -0.24
N ARG A 87 15.25 -13.51 -0.70
CA ARG A 87 15.33 -14.52 -1.76
C ARG A 87 15.72 -13.89 -3.09
N LEU A 88 15.13 -12.77 -3.48
CA LEU A 88 15.49 -12.03 -4.69
C LEU A 88 16.96 -11.61 -4.65
N LYS A 89 17.44 -11.09 -3.52
CA LYS A 89 18.86 -10.73 -3.34
C LYS A 89 19.79 -11.91 -3.61
N ARG A 90 19.51 -13.08 -3.01
CA ARG A 90 20.30 -14.31 -3.25
C ARG A 90 20.24 -14.78 -4.70
N LEU A 91 19.09 -14.68 -5.36
CA LEU A 91 18.95 -15.06 -6.77
C LEU A 91 19.78 -14.17 -7.69
N LEU A 92 19.90 -12.88 -7.38
CA LEU A 92 20.76 -11.95 -8.12
C LEU A 92 22.24 -12.25 -7.88
N GLU A 93 22.64 -12.55 -6.64
CA GLU A 93 24.02 -12.94 -6.29
C GLU A 93 24.47 -14.22 -7.01
N LEU A 94 23.55 -15.18 -7.20
CA LEU A 94 23.81 -16.43 -7.92
C LEU A 94 23.66 -16.32 -9.44
N ALA A 95 23.46 -15.11 -9.99
CA ALA A 95 23.20 -14.88 -11.40
C ALA A 95 22.10 -15.80 -11.98
N ALA A 96 21.02 -15.99 -11.21
CA ALA A 96 19.92 -16.84 -11.64
C ALA A 96 19.27 -16.33 -12.95
N PRO A 97 18.72 -17.23 -13.79
CA PRO A 97 18.08 -16.86 -15.04
C PRO A 97 16.99 -15.78 -14.88
N ASP A 98 16.89 -14.91 -15.89
CA ASP A 98 15.95 -13.78 -15.91
C ASP A 98 14.50 -14.15 -15.63
N ILE A 99 14.05 -15.32 -16.08
CA ILE A 99 12.68 -15.81 -15.85
C ILE A 99 12.42 -15.98 -14.35
N ILE A 100 13.39 -16.55 -13.61
CA ILE A 100 13.29 -16.78 -12.17
C ILE A 100 13.31 -15.43 -11.43
N VAL A 101 14.23 -14.54 -11.83
CA VAL A 101 14.34 -13.19 -11.25
C VAL A 101 13.05 -12.38 -11.48
N ARG A 102 12.47 -12.42 -12.68
CA ARG A 102 11.20 -11.74 -13.00
C ARG A 102 10.05 -12.28 -12.17
N ASN A 103 9.96 -13.60 -11.99
CA ASN A 103 8.93 -14.18 -11.14
C ASN A 103 9.12 -13.77 -9.67
N GLU A 104 10.35 -13.72 -9.15
CA GLU A 104 10.57 -13.29 -7.77
C GLU A 104 10.28 -11.80 -7.58
N LYS A 105 10.61 -10.94 -8.57
CA LYS A 105 10.19 -9.52 -8.58
C LYS A 105 8.67 -9.38 -8.55
N ARG A 106 7.93 -10.18 -9.34
CA ARG A 106 6.46 -10.23 -9.30
C ARG A 106 5.95 -10.63 -7.92
N MET A 107 6.51 -11.70 -7.33
CA MET A 107 6.12 -12.18 -6.01
C MET A 107 6.42 -11.17 -4.89
N LEU A 108 7.54 -10.43 -5.00
CA LEU A 108 7.88 -9.35 -4.09
C LEU A 108 6.87 -8.21 -4.20
N GLN A 109 6.53 -7.79 -5.42
CA GLN A 109 5.51 -6.76 -5.65
C GLN A 109 4.16 -7.18 -5.05
N GLU A 110 3.71 -8.41 -5.27
CA GLU A 110 2.46 -8.91 -4.69
C GLU A 110 2.48 -8.93 -3.15
N SER A 111 3.65 -9.16 -2.55
CA SER A 111 3.80 -9.12 -1.09
C SER A 111 3.72 -7.70 -0.55
N VAL A 112 4.28 -6.71 -1.26
CA VAL A 112 4.18 -5.28 -0.91
C VAL A 112 2.74 -4.79 -1.11
N ASP A 113 2.11 -5.15 -2.23
CA ASP A 113 0.70 -4.84 -2.51
C ASP A 113 -0.21 -5.35 -1.38
N ALA A 114 0.00 -6.59 -0.94
CA ALA A 114 -0.78 -7.18 0.15
C ALA A 114 -0.51 -6.53 1.51
N LEU A 115 0.71 -6.07 1.79
CA LEU A 115 1.00 -5.33 3.01
C LEU A 115 0.26 -4.00 3.05
N LEU A 116 0.24 -3.27 1.92
CA LEU A 116 -0.39 -1.96 1.82
C LEU A 116 -1.92 -2.06 1.77
N ASP A 117 -2.47 -2.91 0.91
CA ASP A 117 -3.91 -3.02 0.63
C ASP A 117 -4.27 -4.45 0.15
N ASN A 118 -4.41 -5.37 1.11
CA ASN A 118 -4.63 -6.80 0.83
C ASN A 118 -5.98 -7.04 0.15
N GLY A 119 -5.97 -7.78 -0.97
CA GLY A 119 -7.18 -8.09 -1.72
C GLY A 119 -7.63 -7.00 -2.70
N ARG A 120 -6.91 -5.86 -2.79
CA ARG A 120 -7.16 -4.85 -3.82
C ARG A 120 -6.87 -5.37 -5.23
N ARG A 121 -5.85 -6.22 -5.36
CA ARG A 121 -5.44 -6.83 -6.63
C ARG A 121 -5.39 -8.35 -6.48
N GLY A 122 -6.25 -9.04 -7.21
CA GLY A 122 -6.32 -10.51 -7.20
C GLY A 122 -6.85 -11.07 -5.89
N ARG A 123 -6.45 -12.30 -5.57
CA ARG A 123 -6.94 -13.03 -4.39
C ARG A 123 -6.21 -12.57 -3.13
N ALA A 124 -6.97 -12.21 -2.09
CA ALA A 124 -6.42 -11.82 -0.80
C ALA A 124 -5.56 -12.93 -0.19
N ILE A 125 -4.45 -12.53 0.44
CA ILE A 125 -3.61 -13.43 1.22
C ILE A 125 -4.36 -13.81 2.49
N THR A 126 -4.53 -15.11 2.71
CA THR A 126 -5.20 -15.65 3.90
C THR A 126 -4.22 -16.28 4.88
N GLY A 127 -4.52 -16.15 6.17
CA GLY A 127 -3.81 -16.85 7.25
C GLY A 127 -4.28 -18.30 7.43
N SER A 128 -3.85 -18.94 8.51
CA SER A 128 -4.11 -20.36 8.82
C SER A 128 -5.60 -20.72 8.85
N ASN A 129 -6.45 -19.80 9.28
CA ASN A 129 -7.91 -20.02 9.37
C ASN A 129 -8.66 -19.64 8.08
N LYS A 130 -7.97 -19.54 6.93
CA LYS A 130 -8.50 -19.05 5.65
C LYS A 130 -9.09 -17.63 5.70
N ARG A 131 -8.97 -16.93 6.83
CA ARG A 131 -9.33 -15.52 6.98
C ARG A 131 -8.31 -14.64 6.24
N PRO A 132 -8.75 -13.62 5.47
CA PRO A 132 -7.83 -12.65 4.89
C PRO A 132 -7.09 -11.89 5.99
N LEU A 133 -5.78 -11.73 5.78
CA LEU A 133 -4.93 -10.95 6.68
C LEU A 133 -5.28 -9.47 6.54
N LYS A 134 -5.35 -8.74 7.66
CA LYS A 134 -5.57 -7.29 7.66
C LYS A 134 -4.30 -6.54 7.23
N SER A 135 -4.44 -5.68 6.23
CA SER A 135 -3.39 -4.82 5.70
C SER A 135 -3.30 -3.47 6.43
N LEU A 136 -2.32 -2.64 6.05
CA LEU A 136 -2.20 -1.27 6.57
C LEU A 136 -3.42 -0.41 6.22
N ALA A 137 -3.94 -0.53 5.00
CA ALA A 137 -5.15 0.18 4.59
C ALA A 137 -6.38 -0.24 5.43
N ASP A 138 -6.50 -1.53 5.76
CA ASP A 138 -7.61 -2.04 6.60
C ASP A 138 -7.55 -1.51 8.03
N MET A 139 -6.36 -1.22 8.55
CA MET A 139 -6.22 -0.59 9.86
C MET A 139 -6.74 0.85 9.87
N ILE A 140 -6.76 1.52 8.72
CA ILE A 140 -7.17 2.92 8.61
C ILE A 140 -8.66 3.01 8.25
N LYS A 141 -9.12 2.17 7.31
CA LYS A 141 -10.46 2.24 6.71
C LYS A 141 -11.50 1.43 7.48
N GLY A 142 -12.78 1.73 7.22
CA GLY A 142 -13.91 0.95 7.72
C GLY A 142 -14.34 1.30 9.15
N LYS A 143 -15.40 0.62 9.63
CA LYS A 143 -16.00 0.87 10.97
C LYS A 143 -15.04 0.56 12.11
N GLN A 144 -14.24 -0.49 11.96
CA GLN A 144 -13.19 -0.91 12.90
C GLN A 144 -11.82 -0.29 12.55
N GLY A 145 -11.79 0.70 11.65
CA GLY A 145 -10.58 1.42 11.30
C GLY A 145 -10.25 2.50 12.33
N ARG A 146 -8.98 2.92 12.37
CA ARG A 146 -8.43 3.91 13.32
C ARG A 146 -9.28 5.18 13.40
N PHE A 147 -9.70 5.75 12.27
CA PHE A 147 -10.48 6.99 12.28
C PHE A 147 -11.82 6.83 12.99
N ARG A 148 -12.61 5.83 12.60
CA ARG A 148 -13.99 5.69 13.11
C ARG A 148 -14.04 5.11 14.51
N GLN A 149 -13.14 4.19 14.83
CA GLN A 149 -13.16 3.50 16.13
C GLN A 149 -12.39 4.25 17.20
N ASN A 150 -11.33 4.98 16.85
CA ASN A 150 -10.42 5.56 17.84
C ASN A 150 -10.34 7.08 17.77
N LEU A 151 -10.70 7.73 16.66
CA LEU A 151 -10.58 9.19 16.54
C LEU A 151 -11.93 9.90 16.62
N LEU A 152 -13.02 9.32 16.09
CA LEU A 152 -14.35 9.93 16.13
C LEU A 152 -15.11 9.68 17.44
N GLY A 153 -14.83 8.58 18.13
CA GLY A 153 -15.45 8.26 19.41
C GLY A 153 -14.53 7.39 20.23
N LYS A 154 -14.10 7.89 21.40
CA LYS A 154 -13.29 7.13 22.35
C LYS A 154 -14.14 6.76 23.55
N ARG A 155 -13.77 5.65 24.20
CA ARG A 155 -14.25 5.38 25.55
C ARG A 155 -13.68 6.45 26.48
N VAL A 156 -14.51 6.96 27.37
CA VAL A 156 -14.13 7.97 28.33
C VAL A 156 -14.13 7.36 29.72
N ASP A 157 -13.17 7.78 30.54
CA ASP A 157 -13.15 7.43 31.95
C ASP A 157 -14.30 8.15 32.69
N TYR A 158 -14.65 7.67 33.87
CA TYR A 158 -15.73 8.23 34.70
C TYR A 158 -17.13 8.27 34.03
N SER A 159 -17.44 7.24 33.24
CA SER A 159 -18.74 7.10 32.57
C SER A 159 -19.68 6.11 33.26
N GLY A 160 -20.99 6.35 33.22
CA GLY A 160 -22.05 5.42 33.62
C GLY A 160 -23.21 5.42 32.63
N ARG A 161 -24.01 4.34 32.60
CA ARG A 161 -25.22 4.22 31.78
C ARG A 161 -26.35 3.64 32.63
N SER A 162 -27.48 4.35 32.72
CA SER A 162 -28.72 3.90 33.36
C SER A 162 -29.84 3.81 32.32
N VAL A 163 -30.87 3.02 32.62
CA VAL A 163 -32.06 2.76 31.79
C VAL A 163 -32.96 4.00 31.72
#